data_AF-A0A9E2QFT3-F1
#
_entry.id   AF-A0A9E2QFT3-F1
#
_cell.length_a   1.000
_cell.length_b   1.000
_cell.length_c   1.000
_cell.angle_alpha   90.00
_cell.angle_beta   90.00
_cell.angle_gamma   90.00
#
_symmetry.space_group_name_H-M   'P 1'
#
loop_
_entity.id
_entity.type
_entity.pdbx_description
1 polymer ?
#
loop_
_entity_poly.entity_id
_entity_poly.type
_entity_poly.pdbx_seq_one_letter_code
_entity_poly.pdbx_strand_id
1 'polypeptide(L)'
;MDKTSDVIEKRRKKLAELKNNNINLFPNDFIVSHTVRDLRDAIEKSQHSIKDDGAVFIVAGRMMAINRFGKASFIRFRDRTGQFQAYIRKDKIGDQAYDIFKKLDIGDFVGLRGAIFKTKTGEWTLIADELKLITKAIRPLPEKFHGLKDT
;
A
#
# COMPACT_ATOMS: atom_id res chain seq x y z
N MET A 1 4.32 -11.92 -29.03
CA MET A 1 3.54 -10.76 -28.53
C MET A 1 4.01 -10.46 -27.12
N ASP A 2 4.47 -9.24 -26.90
CA ASP A 2 5.29 -8.86 -25.76
C ASP A 2 4.42 -8.66 -24.50
N LYS A 3 4.46 -9.61 -23.57
CA LYS A 3 3.62 -9.65 -22.35
C LYS A 3 3.65 -8.33 -21.57
N THR A 4 4.75 -7.58 -21.65
CA THR A 4 4.93 -6.28 -21.00
C THR A 4 4.02 -5.20 -21.59
N SER A 5 3.82 -5.22 -22.92
CA SER A 5 2.94 -4.26 -23.62
C SER A 5 1.50 -4.41 -23.13
N ASP A 6 1.01 -5.64 -23.00
CA ASP A 6 -0.35 -5.94 -22.54
C ASP A 6 -0.60 -5.46 -21.10
N VAL A 7 0.42 -5.59 -20.23
CA VAL A 7 0.34 -5.09 -18.84
C VAL A 7 0.33 -3.56 -18.79
N ILE A 8 1.15 -2.91 -19.62
CA ILE A 8 1.18 -1.44 -19.71
C ILE A 8 -0.16 -0.91 -20.20
N GLU A 9 -0.76 -1.53 -21.21
CA GLU A 9 -2.07 -1.13 -21.74
C GLU A 9 -3.17 -1.26 -20.68
N LYS A 10 -3.20 -2.38 -19.95
CA LYS A 10 -4.14 -2.57 -18.82
C LYS A 10 -3.96 -1.50 -17.74
N ARG A 11 -2.72 -1.14 -17.40
CA ARG A 11 -2.44 -0.08 -16.42
C ARG A 11 -2.86 1.30 -16.93
N ARG A 12 -2.70 1.59 -18.23
CA ARG A 12 -3.19 2.82 -18.86
C ARG A 12 -4.71 2.90 -18.84
N LYS A 13 -5.43 1.80 -19.10
CA LYS A 13 -6.90 1.74 -18.99
C LYS A 13 -7.36 2.06 -17.56
N LYS A 14 -6.78 1.42 -16.55
CA LYS A 14 -7.07 1.72 -15.13
C LYS A 14 -6.78 3.17 -14.76
N LEU A 15 -5.67 3.73 -15.26
CA LEU A 15 -5.32 5.13 -15.04
C LEU A 15 -6.37 6.07 -15.65
N ALA A 16 -6.82 5.79 -16.87
CA ALA A 16 -7.89 6.55 -17.53
C ALA A 16 -9.22 6.46 -16.76
N GLU A 17 -9.60 5.28 -16.29
CA GLU A 17 -10.80 5.10 -15.45
C GLU A 17 -10.73 5.90 -14.14
N LEU A 18 -9.58 5.89 -13.46
CA LEU A 18 -9.37 6.67 -12.24
C LEU A 18 -9.48 8.18 -12.54
N LYS A 19 -8.91 8.63 -13.66
CA LYS A 19 -9.02 10.02 -14.11
C LYS A 19 -10.46 10.42 -14.43
N ASN A 20 -11.21 9.56 -15.13
CA ASN A 20 -12.62 9.79 -15.46
C ASN A 20 -13.51 9.85 -14.22
N ASN A 21 -13.12 9.16 -13.15
CA ASN A 21 -13.78 9.22 -11.84
C ASN A 21 -13.29 10.40 -10.97
N ASN A 22 -12.60 11.38 -11.56
CA ASN A 22 -12.04 12.56 -10.88
C ASN A 22 -11.11 12.23 -9.70
N ILE A 23 -10.43 11.09 -9.74
CA ILE A 23 -9.44 10.73 -8.73
C ILE A 23 -8.11 11.41 -9.08
N ASN A 24 -7.58 12.17 -8.12
CA ASN A 24 -6.25 12.76 -8.27
C ASN A 24 -5.19 11.64 -8.26
N LEU A 25 -4.49 11.49 -9.40
CA LEU A 25 -3.49 10.44 -9.62
C LEU A 25 -2.13 10.76 -8.99
N PHE A 26 -1.86 12.05 -8.75
CA PHE A 26 -0.58 12.56 -8.26
C PHE A 26 -0.81 13.66 -7.21
N PRO A 27 -1.45 13.33 -6.07
CA PRO A 27 -1.67 14.30 -5.01
C PRO A 27 -0.37 14.73 -4.35
N ASN A 28 -0.29 16.02 -4.02
CA ASN A 28 0.83 16.64 -3.29
C ASN A 28 0.44 17.06 -1.86
N ASP A 29 -0.71 16.61 -1.36
CA ASP A 29 -1.31 16.99 -0.08
C ASP A 29 -1.17 15.91 1.02
N PHE A 30 -0.60 14.74 0.69
CA PHE A 30 -0.43 13.66 1.66
C PHE A 30 0.88 13.84 2.44
N ILE A 31 0.77 14.26 3.69
CA ILE A 31 1.92 14.53 4.56
C ILE A 31 2.27 13.27 5.35
N VAL A 32 3.44 12.69 5.04
CA VAL A 32 3.99 11.54 5.75
C VAL A 32 4.66 12.01 7.03
N SER A 33 4.28 11.43 8.17
CA SER A 33 4.90 11.72 9.47
C SER A 33 5.79 10.61 10.00
N HIS A 34 5.68 9.39 9.43
CA HIS A 34 6.41 8.22 9.89
C HIS A 34 6.99 7.41 8.72
N THR A 35 8.04 6.67 9.03
CA THR A 35 8.67 5.66 8.18
C THR A 35 8.37 4.25 8.69
N VAL A 36 8.65 3.24 7.88
CA VAL A 36 8.57 1.83 8.29
C VAL A 36 9.49 1.54 9.48
N ARG A 37 10.62 2.22 9.61
CA ARG A 37 11.50 2.10 10.78
C ARG A 37 10.81 2.59 12.04
N ASP A 38 10.14 3.74 12.00
CA ASP A 38 9.41 4.27 13.16
C ASP A 38 8.33 3.29 13.65
N LEU A 39 7.65 2.58 12.73
CA LEU A 39 6.70 1.52 13.08
C LEU A 39 7.39 0.37 13.82
N ARG A 40 8.56 -0.07 13.34
CA ARG A 40 9.32 -1.17 13.95
C ARG A 40 9.89 -0.77 15.31
N ASP A 41 10.43 0.44 15.42
CA ASP A 41 10.96 0.97 16.67
C ASP A 41 9.83 1.10 17.72
N ALA A 42 8.63 1.51 17.29
CA ALA A 42 7.45 1.54 18.15
C ALA A 42 7.07 0.14 18.64
N ILE A 43 7.12 -0.88 17.77
CA ILE A 43 6.87 -2.29 18.12
C ILE A 43 7.91 -2.82 19.13
N GLU A 44 9.19 -2.52 18.93
CA GLU A 44 10.27 -2.97 19.81
C GLU A 44 10.16 -2.34 21.20
N LYS A 45 9.92 -1.03 21.27
CA LYS A 45 9.74 -0.30 22.54
C LYS A 45 8.56 -0.80 23.35
N SER A 46 7.55 -1.32 22.68
CA SER A 46 6.27 -1.68 23.28
C SER A 46 6.12 -3.18 23.56
N GLN A 47 7.21 -3.97 23.43
CA GLN A 47 7.25 -5.39 23.82
C GLN A 47 6.83 -5.68 25.28
N HIS A 48 6.66 -4.66 26.12
CA HIS A 48 6.19 -4.77 27.51
C HIS A 48 4.75 -4.27 27.73
N SER A 49 4.11 -3.61 26.76
CA SER A 49 2.70 -3.21 26.79
C SER A 49 2.36 -2.35 25.56
N ILE A 50 2.08 -2.97 24.41
CA ILE A 50 1.08 -2.36 23.52
C ILE A 50 -0.26 -2.67 24.18
N LYS A 51 -0.62 -1.87 25.20
CA LYS A 51 -2.03 -1.56 25.36
C LYS A 51 -2.47 -0.89 24.07
N ASP A 52 -3.72 -1.06 23.69
CA ASP A 52 -4.40 -0.44 22.54
C ASP A 52 -4.40 1.12 22.56
N ASP A 53 -3.33 1.76 23.02
CA ASP A 53 -3.08 3.18 22.98
C ASP A 53 -2.73 3.57 21.53
N GLY A 54 -3.75 3.51 20.66
CA GLY A 54 -4.14 4.57 19.72
C GLY A 54 -3.08 5.26 18.85
N ALA A 55 -1.85 4.77 18.78
CA ALA A 55 -0.78 5.41 18.03
C ALA A 55 -1.11 5.30 16.55
N VAL A 56 -1.53 6.41 15.97
CA VAL A 56 -1.83 6.51 14.55
C VAL A 56 -0.56 6.88 13.81
N PHE A 57 -0.17 6.02 12.89
CA PHE A 57 0.96 6.22 12.00
C PHE A 57 0.46 6.73 10.65
N ILE A 58 1.17 7.68 10.07
CA ILE A 58 0.94 8.15 8.70
C ILE A 58 2.20 7.86 7.89
N VAL A 59 2.10 6.85 7.03
CA VAL A 59 3.21 6.31 6.24
C VAL A 59 2.87 6.36 4.76
N ALA A 60 3.89 6.34 3.90
CA ALA A 60 3.69 6.09 2.49
C ALA A 60 4.77 5.14 1.97
N GLY A 61 4.44 4.39 0.93
CA GLY A 61 5.39 3.50 0.29
C GLY A 61 4.87 2.84 -0.97
N ARG A 62 5.78 2.17 -1.66
CA ARG A 62 5.48 1.42 -2.88
C ARG A 62 4.87 0.08 -2.55
N MET A 63 3.74 -0.27 -3.15
CA MET A 63 3.14 -1.59 -2.99
C MET A 63 3.98 -2.64 -3.69
N MET A 64 4.48 -3.62 -2.93
CA MET A 64 5.32 -4.72 -3.39
C MET A 64 4.54 -6.02 -3.58
N ALA A 65 3.44 -6.19 -2.85
CA ALA A 65 2.55 -7.35 -2.97
C ALA A 65 1.11 -6.97 -2.57
N ILE A 66 0.12 -7.63 -3.15
CA ILE A 66 -1.30 -7.44 -2.85
C ILE A 66 -1.99 -8.81 -2.82
N ASN A 67 -2.59 -9.16 -1.69
CA ASN A 67 -3.38 -10.37 -1.48
C ASN A 67 -4.83 -9.96 -1.16
N ARG A 68 -5.79 -10.35 -1.99
CA ARG A 68 -7.20 -9.92 -1.88
C ARG A 68 -8.09 -11.05 -1.33
N PHE A 69 -8.97 -10.70 -0.41
CA PHE A 69 -9.88 -11.62 0.30
C PHE A 69 -11.29 -10.99 0.41
N GLY A 70 -12.01 -10.93 -0.71
CA GLY A 70 -13.36 -10.35 -0.75
C GLY A 70 -13.38 -8.86 -0.36
N LYS A 71 -13.84 -8.55 0.86
CA LYS A 71 -13.94 -7.18 1.41
C LYS A 71 -12.67 -6.72 2.17
N ALA A 72 -11.65 -7.55 2.20
CA ALA A 72 -10.40 -7.29 2.90
C ALA A 72 -9.19 -7.59 2.00
N SER A 73 -8.05 -6.97 2.29
CA SER A 73 -6.81 -7.22 1.55
C SER A 73 -5.60 -6.99 2.43
N PHE A 74 -4.54 -7.77 2.21
CA PHE A 74 -3.23 -7.51 2.78
C PHE A 74 -2.32 -6.99 1.68
N ILE A 75 -1.57 -5.93 1.99
CA ILE A 75 -0.52 -5.42 1.10
C ILE A 75 0.81 -5.43 1.81
N ARG A 76 1.88 -5.59 1.04
CA ARG A 76 3.24 -5.25 1.48
C ARG A 76 3.60 -3.93 0.83
N PHE A 77 3.97 -2.94 1.63
CA PHE A 77 4.48 -1.68 1.12
C PHE A 77 5.91 -1.47 1.58
N ARG A 78 6.70 -0.77 0.77
CA ARG A 78 8.12 -0.48 1.02
C ARG A 78 8.38 1.01 0.93
N ASP A 79 9.07 1.54 1.93
CA ASP A 79 9.64 2.88 1.90
C ASP A 79 11.19 2.80 1.89
N ARG A 80 11.86 3.94 2.11
CA ARG A 80 13.32 4.03 2.16
C ARG A 80 13.96 3.28 3.33
N THR A 81 13.19 2.91 4.35
CA THR A 81 13.66 2.33 5.60
C THR A 81 13.33 0.84 5.75
N GLY A 82 12.39 0.33 4.97
CA GLY A 82 12.08 -1.10 4.97
C GLY A 82 10.76 -1.44 4.32
N GLN A 83 10.29 -2.66 4.59
CA GLN A 83 9.02 -3.18 4.12
C GLN A 83 8.13 -3.54 5.31
N PHE A 84 6.84 -3.23 5.20
CA PHE A 84 5.86 -3.51 6.24
C PHE A 84 4.55 -4.03 5.63
N GLN A 85 3.73 -4.69 6.45
CA GLN A 85 2.42 -5.19 6.07
C GLN A 85 1.33 -4.19 6.44
N ALA A 86 0.35 -4.00 5.56
CA ALA A 86 -0.88 -3.29 5.89
C ALA A 86 -2.11 -4.16 5.60
N TYR A 87 -3.13 -3.99 6.44
CA TYR A 87 -4.42 -4.65 6.34
C TYR A 87 -5.48 -3.61 5.98
N ILE A 88 -6.08 -3.79 4.81
CA ILE A 88 -7.05 -2.88 4.22
C ILE A 88 -8.41 -3.55 4.27
N ARG A 89 -9.39 -2.91 4.93
CA ARG A 89 -10.77 -3.40 4.96
C ARG A 89 -11.74 -2.36 4.41
N LYS A 90 -12.69 -2.83 3.61
CA LYS A 90 -13.73 -1.99 3.01
C LYS A 90 -14.54 -1.20 4.06
N ASP A 91 -14.87 -1.84 5.17
CA ASP A 91 -15.63 -1.21 6.27
C ASP A 91 -14.84 -0.19 7.08
N LYS A 92 -13.50 -0.18 6.95
CA LYS A 92 -12.62 0.77 7.64
C LYS A 92 -12.30 2.00 6.79
N ILE A 93 -11.87 1.79 5.55
CA ILE A 93 -11.49 2.90 4.66
C ILE A 93 -12.67 3.47 3.84
N GLY A 94 -13.83 2.81 3.89
CA GLY A 94 -15.03 3.18 3.14
C GLY A 94 -15.08 2.61 1.72
N ASP A 95 -16.30 2.56 1.18
CA ASP A 95 -16.62 1.94 -0.12
C ASP A 95 -15.86 2.56 -1.28
N GLN A 96 -15.87 3.90 -1.37
CA GLN A 96 -15.22 4.64 -2.44
C GLN A 96 -13.70 4.41 -2.44
N ALA A 97 -13.05 4.53 -1.28
CA ALA A 97 -11.61 4.31 -1.17
C ALA A 97 -11.23 2.85 -1.48
N TYR A 98 -12.06 1.89 -1.07
CA TYR A 98 -11.83 0.48 -1.35
C TYR A 98 -12.00 0.15 -2.84
N ASP A 99 -12.95 0.76 -3.53
CA ASP A 99 -13.14 0.58 -4.97
C ASP A 99 -12.00 1.23 -5.78
N ILE A 100 -11.46 2.36 -5.31
CA ILE A 100 -10.20 2.93 -5.84
C ILE A 100 -9.05 1.94 -5.61
N PHE A 101 -8.90 1.41 -4.39
CA PHE A 101 -7.85 0.46 -4.04
C PHE A 101 -7.88 -0.80 -4.93
N LYS A 102 -9.05 -1.31 -5.30
CA LYS A 102 -9.16 -2.44 -6.25
C LYS A 102 -8.56 -2.15 -7.62
N LYS A 103 -8.53 -0.89 -8.04
CA LYS A 103 -7.91 -0.43 -9.30
C LYS A 103 -6.40 -0.20 -9.18
N LEU A 104 -5.83 -0.29 -7.98
CA LEU A 104 -4.39 -0.16 -7.78
C LEU A 104 -3.65 -1.48 -8.04
N ASP A 105 -2.37 -1.35 -8.40
CA ASP A 105 -1.49 -2.43 -8.83
C ASP A 105 -0.19 -2.43 -8.03
N ILE A 106 0.48 -3.58 -8.00
CA ILE A 106 1.86 -3.69 -7.51
C ILE A 106 2.73 -2.67 -8.26
N GLY A 107 3.52 -1.91 -7.50
CA GLY A 107 4.38 -0.85 -7.98
C GLY A 107 3.81 0.56 -7.82
N ASP A 108 2.51 0.71 -7.58
CA ASP A 108 1.91 2.01 -7.22
C ASP A 108 2.37 2.44 -5.82
N PHE A 109 2.41 3.75 -5.57
CA PHE A 109 2.67 4.27 -4.23
C PHE A 109 1.36 4.65 -3.56
N VAL A 110 1.25 4.28 -2.29
CA VAL A 110 0.07 4.56 -1.46
C VAL A 110 0.49 5.22 -0.16
N GLY A 111 -0.36 6.12 0.31
CA GLY A 111 -0.35 6.67 1.66
C GLY A 111 -1.33 5.88 2.52
N LEU A 112 -0.94 5.61 3.76
CA LEU A 112 -1.72 4.84 4.72
C LEU A 112 -1.73 5.60 6.05
N ARG A 113 -2.91 5.69 6.66
CA ARG A 113 -3.08 6.17 8.03
C ARG A 113 -3.77 5.09 8.86
N GLY A 114 -3.23 4.78 10.02
CA GLY A 114 -3.87 3.84 10.94
C GLY A 114 -2.95 3.34 12.04
N ALA A 115 -3.45 2.37 12.81
CA ALA A 115 -2.74 1.80 13.96
C ALA A 115 -2.01 0.51 13.59
N ILE A 116 -1.08 0.09 14.44
CA ILE A 116 -0.41 -1.22 14.33
C ILE A 116 -1.09 -2.24 15.23
N PHE A 117 -1.18 -3.48 14.76
CA PHE A 117 -1.68 -4.61 15.53
C PHE A 117 -0.95 -5.89 15.13
N LYS A 118 -1.04 -6.92 15.99
CA LYS A 118 -0.50 -8.25 15.69
C LYS A 118 -1.61 -9.13 15.14
N THR A 119 -1.42 -9.71 13.95
CA THR A 119 -2.39 -10.64 13.36
C THR A 119 -2.41 -11.96 14.11
N LYS A 120 -3.41 -12.80 13.85
CA LYS A 120 -3.50 -14.18 14.40
C LYS A 120 -2.29 -15.06 14.07
N THR A 121 -1.61 -14.79 12.95
CA THR A 121 -0.39 -15.51 12.53
C THR A 121 0.87 -14.95 13.20
N GLY A 122 0.73 -13.98 14.10
CA GLY A 122 1.84 -13.39 14.85
C GLY A 122 2.57 -12.26 14.10
N GLU A 123 2.07 -11.81 12.96
CA GLU A 123 2.73 -10.77 12.17
C GLU A 123 2.22 -9.36 12.49
N TRP A 124 3.14 -8.45 12.76
CA TRP A 124 2.84 -7.03 12.92
C TRP A 124 2.36 -6.40 11.62
N THR A 125 1.23 -5.72 11.69
CA THR A 125 0.51 -5.18 10.53
C THR A 125 -0.11 -3.83 10.88
N LEU A 126 -0.06 -2.88 9.94
CA LEU A 126 -0.80 -1.63 10.04
C LEU A 126 -2.24 -1.86 9.59
N ILE A 127 -3.23 -1.70 10.46
CA ILE A 127 -4.63 -1.66 10.04
C ILE A 127 -4.94 -0.25 9.53
N ALA A 128 -5.31 -0.13 8.26
CA ALA A 128 -5.54 1.16 7.64
C ALA A 128 -6.96 1.67 7.92
N ASP A 129 -7.05 2.87 8.48
CA ASP A 129 -8.28 3.65 8.57
C ASP A 129 -8.40 4.59 7.35
N GLU A 130 -7.29 4.90 6.67
CA GLU A 130 -7.26 5.64 5.41
C GLU A 130 -6.26 5.01 4.43
N LEU A 131 -6.61 5.01 3.13
CA LEU A 131 -5.71 4.69 2.03
C LEU A 131 -5.86 5.73 0.93
N LYS A 132 -4.73 6.30 0.49
CA LYS A 132 -4.69 7.26 -0.61
C LYS A 132 -3.70 6.82 -1.69
N LEU A 133 -4.08 6.95 -2.95
CA LEU A 133 -3.15 6.82 -4.08
C LEU A 133 -2.21 8.03 -4.08
N ILE A 134 -0.90 7.82 -4.07
CA ILE A 134 0.10 8.89 -4.16
C ILE A 134 0.64 9.02 -5.58
N THR A 135 0.93 7.89 -6.23
CA THR A 135 1.30 7.89 -7.63
C THR A 135 1.03 6.53 -8.27
N LYS A 136 0.51 6.56 -9.51
CA LYS A 136 0.24 5.37 -10.31
C LYS A 136 1.49 4.98 -11.12
N ALA A 137 1.89 3.72 -11.01
CA ALA A 137 2.96 3.14 -11.82
C ALA A 137 2.40 2.53 -13.10
N ILE A 138 2.83 3.05 -14.24
CA ILE A 138 2.46 2.53 -15.58
C ILE A 138 3.28 1.30 -15.94
N ARG A 139 4.57 1.29 -15.60
CA ARG A 139 5.46 0.15 -15.87
C ARG A 139 5.40 -0.85 -14.71
N PRO A 140 5.34 -2.16 -14.99
CA PRO A 140 5.42 -3.17 -13.94
C PRO A 140 6.79 -3.14 -13.26
N LEU A 141 6.85 -3.69 -12.04
CA LEU A 141 8.12 -4.03 -11.41
C LEU A 141 8.83 -5.14 -12.20
N PRO A 142 10.17 -5.20 -12.20
CA PRO A 142 10.90 -6.33 -12.76
C PRO A 142 10.45 -7.66 -12.15
N GLU A 143 10.40 -8.72 -12.95
CA GLU A 143 10.05 -10.04 -12.46
C GLU A 143 11.15 -10.60 -11.55
N LYS A 144 10.75 -11.20 -10.42
CA LYS A 144 11.67 -11.75 -9.40
C LYS A 144 12.63 -12.82 -9.93
N PHE A 145 12.27 -13.54 -11.00
CA PHE A 145 13.04 -14.66 -11.53
C PHE A 145 14.16 -14.25 -12.50
N HIS A 146 14.08 -13.06 -13.11
CA HIS A 146 15.05 -12.64 -14.12
C HIS A 146 16.01 -11.55 -13.64
N GLY A 147 15.82 -11.03 -12.41
CA GLY A 147 16.64 -9.96 -11.85
C GLY A 147 16.58 -8.65 -12.66
N LEU A 148 17.24 -7.61 -12.16
CA LEU A 148 17.64 -6.49 -13.02
C LEU A 148 18.83 -6.99 -13.83
N LYS A 149 18.62 -7.31 -15.10
CA LYS A 149 19.73 -7.44 -16.05
C LYS A 149 20.03 -6.04 -16.57
N ASP A 150 21.18 -5.49 -16.18
CA ASP A 150 21.77 -4.39 -16.95
C ASP A 150 21.95 -4.92 -18.37
N THR A 151 21.27 -4.31 -19.32
CA THR A 151 21.50 -4.54 -20.76
C THR A 151 21.83 -3.20 -21.37
#